data_AF-A0A8H7KNA4-F1
#
_entry.id   AF-A0A8H7KNA4-F1
#
_cell.length_a   1.000
_cell.length_b   1.000
_cell.length_c   1.000
_cell.angle_alpha   90.00
_cell.angle_beta   90.00
_cell.angle_gamma   90.00
#
_symmetry.space_group_name_H-M   'P 1'
#
loop_
_entity.id
_entity.type
_entity.pdbx_description
1 polymer ?
#
loop_
_entity_poly.entity_id
_entity_poly.type
_entity_poly.pdbx_seq_one_letter_code
_entity_poly.pdbx_strand_id
1 'polypeptide(L)'
;MEGQYMSGIAVLDQLRSPHLAPSVSHIRQLLYIALYPPPMPVNDKGKEKENVKGRWEPVTPSKHVKQAQRSPLIPTEQASEAAIRLLKSFVLTNSPGVLAKALPECVGISEWNERLRQLSEMEAEDSFIAGEATCITEARNFWEILKEGKIQRKIPLPFSPAAKGKKKKQVVAFADEPSFGNGDDDMEAPVVVGDNAWPVLDWFLLLVEKDEDIMEQCGFPRHSPILLAQIPPPRTNSGARWEADALLDVVFYALEQSDDIKRKAAGARLWTALVNLAATTHMNLELLVASVHSRLSSLSRDPALVLSALPPSERAARFKIALCREYLVSSTAPTNGAVGPRPAIRPKPQARAMRAARRSNIEGDRVAPSEESTTVVETPASPTQLVNAHPLPNAEELLKLLSEGTDNSQEQLLKMKVKFYLLSAYASIQAKSPTEEWTQIVRDGKVNQAIDLAFKAEGGVTYATLARAVIQ
;
A
#
# COMPACT_ATOMS: atom_id res chain seq x y z
N MET A 1 -19.80 25.44 -19.96
CA MET A 1 -20.26 24.21 -19.28
C MET A 1 -19.13 23.54 -18.47
N GLU A 2 -18.04 24.23 -18.12
CA GLU A 2 -16.91 23.71 -17.31
C GLU A 2 -17.24 23.49 -15.82
N GLY A 3 -18.52 23.56 -15.41
CA GLY A 3 -18.91 23.63 -14.00
C GLY A 3 -19.72 22.45 -13.46
N GLN A 4 -20.03 21.42 -14.26
CA GLN A 4 -20.93 20.36 -13.79
C GLN A 4 -20.34 19.54 -12.64
N TYR A 5 -19.08 19.10 -12.76
CA TYR A 5 -18.40 18.39 -11.67
C TYR A 5 -18.20 19.27 -10.43
N MET A 6 -17.75 20.51 -10.62
CA MET A 6 -17.57 21.46 -9.51
C MET A 6 -18.89 21.74 -8.79
N SER A 7 -19.99 21.93 -9.52
CA SER A 7 -21.31 22.13 -8.94
C SER A 7 -21.79 20.88 -8.19
N GLY A 8 -21.57 19.67 -8.74
CA GLY A 8 -21.91 18.42 -8.07
C GLY A 8 -21.11 18.22 -6.78
N ILE A 9 -19.79 18.45 -6.84
CA ILE A 9 -18.90 18.40 -5.66
C ILE A 9 -19.33 19.42 -4.61
N ALA A 10 -19.65 20.66 -5.01
CA ALA A 10 -20.11 21.70 -4.09
C ALA A 10 -21.44 21.34 -3.41
N VAL A 11 -22.39 20.75 -4.14
CA VAL A 11 -23.65 20.24 -3.57
C VAL A 11 -23.37 19.11 -2.58
N LEU A 12 -22.51 18.15 -2.92
CA LEU A 12 -22.12 17.07 -2.00
C LEU A 12 -21.44 17.60 -0.73
N ASP A 13 -20.62 18.64 -0.83
CA ASP A 13 -19.99 19.27 0.34
C ASP A 13 -21.02 20.00 1.22
N GLN A 14 -22.02 20.65 0.63
CA GLN A 14 -23.13 21.28 1.38
C GLN A 14 -24.01 20.26 2.11
N LEU A 15 -24.17 19.06 1.54
CA LEU A 15 -24.97 17.98 2.14
C LEU A 15 -24.18 17.16 3.18
N ARG A 16 -22.87 17.41 3.32
CA ARG A 16 -22.01 16.67 4.25
C ARG A 16 -22.49 16.86 5.68
N SER A 17 -22.83 15.76 6.34
CA SER A 17 -23.13 15.75 7.78
C SER A 17 -22.73 14.42 8.42
N PRO A 18 -22.53 14.36 9.75
CA PRO A 18 -22.24 13.10 10.43
C PRO A 18 -23.36 12.06 10.35
N HIS A 19 -24.60 12.50 10.08
CA HIS A 19 -25.77 11.62 9.98
C HIS A 19 -26.10 11.21 8.54
N LEU A 20 -25.54 11.90 7.55
CA LEU A 20 -25.75 11.62 6.13
C LEU A 20 -24.46 11.11 5.49
N ALA A 21 -24.35 9.79 5.43
CA ALA A 21 -23.26 9.12 4.74
C ALA A 21 -23.32 9.37 3.22
N PRO A 22 -22.20 9.72 2.56
CA PRO A 22 -22.15 9.75 1.11
C PRO A 22 -22.35 8.33 0.56
N SER A 23 -22.99 8.23 -0.61
CA SER A 23 -23.15 6.94 -1.29
C SER A 23 -21.78 6.39 -1.73
N VAL A 24 -21.68 5.06 -1.80
CA VAL A 24 -20.46 4.37 -2.27
C VAL A 24 -20.07 4.82 -3.68
N SER A 25 -21.05 4.99 -4.57
CA SER A 25 -20.82 5.50 -5.94
C SER A 25 -20.26 6.92 -5.94
N HIS A 26 -20.77 7.84 -5.10
CA HIS A 26 -20.24 9.20 -5.01
C HIS A 26 -18.76 9.22 -4.58
N ILE A 27 -18.38 8.39 -3.61
CA ILE A 27 -16.96 8.31 -3.19
C ILE A 27 -16.09 7.76 -4.33
N ARG A 28 -16.54 6.74 -5.08
CA ARG A 28 -15.80 6.22 -6.24
C ARG A 28 -15.63 7.26 -7.34
N GLN A 29 -16.69 8.00 -7.66
CA GLN A 29 -16.62 9.09 -8.65
C GLN A 29 -15.64 10.19 -8.21
N LEU A 30 -15.65 10.56 -6.92
CA LEU A 30 -14.69 11.52 -6.36
C LEU A 30 -13.25 11.01 -6.43
N LEU A 31 -13.03 9.72 -6.14
CA LEU A 31 -11.71 9.09 -6.27
C LEU A 31 -11.22 9.10 -7.72
N TYR A 32 -12.09 8.77 -8.68
CA TYR A 32 -11.76 8.83 -10.10
C TYR A 32 -11.38 10.25 -10.54
N ILE A 33 -12.17 11.25 -10.14
CA ILE A 33 -11.90 12.67 -10.43
C ILE A 33 -10.57 13.10 -9.79
N ALA A 34 -10.29 12.70 -8.56
CA ALA A 34 -9.06 13.03 -7.84
C ALA A 34 -7.81 12.35 -8.43
N LEU A 35 -7.95 11.14 -8.96
CA LEU A 35 -6.90 10.40 -9.66
C LEU A 35 -6.75 10.82 -11.13
N TYR A 36 -7.57 11.72 -11.65
CA TYR A 36 -7.51 12.07 -13.07
C TYR A 36 -6.23 12.88 -13.39
N PRO A 37 -5.42 12.50 -14.40
CA PRO A 37 -4.17 13.20 -14.69
C PRO A 37 -4.38 14.67 -15.14
N PRO A 38 -3.55 15.61 -14.67
CA PRO A 38 -3.59 16.99 -15.13
C PRO A 38 -3.26 17.07 -16.64
N PRO A 39 -3.64 18.15 -17.34
CA PRO A 39 -3.29 18.31 -18.73
C PRO A 39 -1.76 18.42 -18.87
N MET A 40 -1.18 17.67 -19.82
CA MET A 40 0.25 17.79 -20.10
C MET A 40 0.57 19.25 -20.49
N PRO A 41 1.61 19.87 -19.91
CA PRO A 41 2.01 21.21 -20.29
C PRO A 41 2.38 21.22 -21.78
N VAL A 42 1.84 22.18 -22.54
CA VAL A 42 2.03 22.31 -24.00
C VAL A 42 3.50 22.65 -24.38
N ASN A 43 4.40 22.71 -23.40
CA ASN A 43 5.79 23.06 -23.56
C ASN A 43 6.65 21.81 -23.73
N ASP A 44 6.65 21.26 -24.95
CA ASP A 44 7.92 20.96 -25.63
C ASP A 44 7.68 20.64 -27.12
N LYS A 45 7.32 21.66 -27.89
CA LYS A 45 7.47 21.61 -29.37
C LYS A 45 8.94 21.78 -29.78
N GLY A 46 9.84 21.12 -29.05
CA GLY A 46 11.24 20.98 -29.37
C GLY A 46 11.45 19.92 -30.45
N LYS A 47 11.20 20.28 -31.72
CA LYS A 47 11.82 19.65 -32.91
C LYS A 47 11.49 18.17 -33.20
N GLU A 48 10.24 17.72 -33.10
CA GLU A 48 9.84 16.57 -33.92
C GLU A 48 9.71 17.02 -35.38
N LYS A 49 10.78 16.83 -36.14
CA LYS A 49 10.80 17.00 -37.59
C LYS A 49 9.90 15.94 -38.22
N GLU A 50 8.66 16.34 -38.44
CA GLU A 50 7.89 16.18 -39.67
C GLU A 50 8.61 15.33 -40.74
N ASN A 51 8.26 14.04 -40.80
CA ASN A 51 8.52 13.20 -41.97
C ASN A 51 7.26 12.42 -42.37
N VAL A 52 6.10 13.09 -42.31
CA VAL A 52 4.85 12.60 -42.89
C VAL A 52 4.57 13.44 -44.13
N LYS A 53 5.08 12.97 -45.27
CA LYS A 53 4.65 13.41 -46.61
C LYS A 53 3.22 12.94 -46.86
N GLY A 54 2.25 13.57 -46.20
CA GLY A 54 0.82 13.43 -46.46
C GLY A 54 0.27 14.81 -46.76
N ARG A 55 -0.28 15.00 -47.96
CA ARG A 55 -0.81 16.25 -48.51
C ARG A 55 -1.77 16.95 -47.53
N TRP A 56 -1.29 17.98 -46.83
CA TRP A 56 -2.09 18.83 -45.95
C TRP A 56 -2.84 19.89 -46.78
N GLU A 57 -4.16 19.86 -46.77
CA GLU A 57 -4.97 21.02 -47.11
C GLU A 57 -4.92 22.03 -45.94
N PRO A 58 -4.78 23.34 -46.22
CA PRO A 58 -4.65 24.36 -45.18
C PRO A 58 -5.99 24.62 -44.50
N VAL A 59 -6.30 23.85 -43.46
CA VAL A 59 -7.43 24.14 -42.57
C VAL A 59 -6.94 25.03 -41.43
N THR A 60 -7.55 26.21 -41.32
CA THR A 60 -7.22 27.28 -40.37
C THR A 60 -7.04 26.77 -38.91
N PRO A 61 -5.84 26.88 -38.31
CA PRO A 61 -5.48 26.21 -37.05
C PRO A 61 -6.13 26.81 -35.79
N SER A 62 -6.78 27.97 -35.90
CA SER A 62 -7.24 28.76 -34.74
C SER A 62 -8.54 28.29 -34.10
N LYS A 63 -9.29 27.37 -34.71
CA LYS A 63 -10.60 26.90 -34.19
C LYS A 63 -10.56 25.51 -33.53
N HIS A 64 -9.66 24.61 -33.93
CA HIS A 64 -9.63 23.25 -33.41
C HIS A 64 -9.03 23.15 -31.99
N VAL A 65 -8.06 24.00 -31.64
CA VAL A 65 -7.44 23.99 -30.30
C VAL A 65 -8.44 24.36 -29.20
N LYS A 66 -9.41 25.24 -29.47
CA LYS A 66 -10.44 25.64 -28.49
C LYS A 66 -11.52 24.57 -28.27
N GLN A 67 -11.65 23.60 -29.17
CA GLN A 67 -12.72 22.60 -29.10
C GLN A 67 -12.28 21.32 -28.37
N ALA A 68 -11.01 20.90 -28.52
CA ALA A 68 -10.47 19.74 -27.81
C ALA A 68 -10.32 19.96 -26.29
N GLN A 69 -10.11 21.21 -25.85
CA GLN A 69 -9.95 21.55 -24.44
C GLN A 69 -11.28 21.71 -23.66
N ARG A 70 -12.44 21.57 -24.31
CA ARG A 70 -13.76 21.93 -23.72
C ARG A 70 -14.78 20.80 -23.73
N SER A 71 -14.34 19.55 -23.69
CA SER A 71 -15.29 18.47 -23.41
C SER A 71 -15.74 18.61 -21.94
N PRO A 72 -17.03 18.86 -21.66
CA PRO A 72 -17.53 18.96 -20.28
C PRO A 72 -17.40 17.62 -19.53
N LEU A 73 -17.05 16.54 -20.23
CA LEU A 73 -16.93 15.20 -19.70
C LEU A 73 -15.57 14.92 -19.03
N ILE A 74 -14.55 15.74 -19.29
CA ILE A 74 -13.19 15.50 -18.78
C ILE A 74 -13.00 16.26 -17.45
N PRO A 75 -12.59 15.59 -16.36
CA PRO A 75 -12.24 16.28 -15.11
C PRO A 75 -11.18 17.36 -15.32
N THR A 76 -11.45 18.55 -14.78
CA THR A 76 -10.48 19.66 -14.73
C THR A 76 -9.59 19.52 -13.50
N GLU A 77 -8.41 20.14 -13.52
CA GLU A 77 -7.51 20.16 -12.36
C GLU A 77 -8.20 20.73 -11.10
N GLN A 78 -8.98 21.80 -11.27
CA GLN A 78 -9.79 22.37 -10.18
C GLN A 78 -10.83 21.39 -9.64
N ALA A 79 -11.42 20.54 -10.49
CA ALA A 79 -12.34 19.49 -10.05
C ALA A 79 -11.62 18.39 -9.28
N SER A 80 -10.41 18.00 -9.71
CA SER A 80 -9.55 17.06 -8.98
C SER A 80 -9.18 17.59 -7.60
N GLU A 81 -8.80 18.88 -7.50
CA GLU A 81 -8.53 19.55 -6.22
C GLU A 81 -9.76 19.65 -5.31
N ALA A 82 -10.92 19.98 -5.88
CA ALA A 82 -12.17 20.05 -5.12
C ALA A 82 -12.61 18.66 -4.64
N ALA A 83 -12.44 17.63 -5.47
CA ALA A 83 -12.76 16.25 -5.12
C ALA A 83 -11.87 15.76 -3.98
N ILE A 84 -10.55 16.00 -4.03
CA ILE A 84 -9.67 15.57 -2.94
C ILE A 84 -9.95 16.33 -1.63
N ARG A 85 -10.29 17.62 -1.72
CA ARG A 85 -10.69 18.41 -0.55
C ARG A 85 -11.96 17.85 0.08
N LEU A 86 -12.96 17.51 -0.74
CA LEU A 86 -14.20 16.90 -0.26
C LEU A 86 -13.96 15.52 0.34
N LEU A 87 -13.14 14.68 -0.30
CA LEU A 87 -12.76 13.36 0.24
C LEU A 87 -12.14 13.48 1.63
N LYS A 88 -11.21 14.42 1.83
CA LYS A 88 -10.61 14.72 3.15
C LYS A 88 -11.66 15.25 4.15
N SER A 89 -12.54 16.13 3.70
CA SER A 89 -13.67 16.63 4.51
C SER A 89 -14.61 15.50 4.96
N PHE A 90 -14.84 14.48 4.12
CA PHE A 90 -15.64 13.33 4.49
C PHE A 90 -14.97 12.46 5.55
N VAL A 91 -13.64 12.31 5.53
CA VAL A 91 -12.92 11.61 6.60
C VAL A 91 -13.19 12.27 7.94
N LEU A 92 -13.31 13.60 8.00
CA LEU A 92 -13.60 14.30 9.27
C LEU A 92 -15.03 14.04 9.77
N THR A 93 -16.03 14.02 8.89
CA THR A 93 -17.44 13.97 9.28
C THR A 93 -18.03 12.57 9.37
N ASN A 94 -17.50 11.59 8.64
CA ASN A 94 -18.07 10.24 8.55
C ASN A 94 -17.21 9.21 9.26
N SER A 95 -17.77 8.03 9.53
CA SER A 95 -16.99 6.89 10.04
C SER A 95 -16.10 6.31 8.94
N PRO A 96 -14.87 5.88 9.25
CA PRO A 96 -13.95 5.32 8.26
C PRO A 96 -14.53 4.13 7.48
N GLY A 97 -15.21 3.22 8.19
CA GLY A 97 -15.81 2.03 7.57
C GLY A 97 -16.88 2.34 6.51
N VAL A 98 -17.59 3.47 6.59
CA VAL A 98 -18.56 3.88 5.56
C VAL A 98 -17.84 4.29 4.28
N LEU A 99 -16.76 5.06 4.39
CA LEU A 99 -15.98 5.51 3.25
C LEU A 99 -15.18 4.37 2.61
N ALA A 100 -14.69 3.43 3.43
CA ALA A 100 -13.92 2.28 2.98
C ALA A 100 -14.71 1.34 2.05
N LYS A 101 -16.04 1.28 2.13
CA LYS A 101 -16.89 0.49 1.22
C LYS A 101 -16.74 0.89 -0.26
N ALA A 102 -16.26 2.10 -0.52
CA ALA A 102 -15.98 2.56 -1.87
C ALA A 102 -14.67 2.01 -2.43
N LEU A 103 -13.75 1.58 -1.57
CA LEU A 103 -12.46 1.06 -1.96
C LEU A 103 -12.59 -0.36 -2.55
N PRO A 104 -11.62 -0.77 -3.37
CA PRO A 104 -11.42 -2.17 -3.67
C PRO A 104 -11.11 -2.95 -2.39
N GLU A 105 -11.61 -4.17 -2.27
CA GLU A 105 -11.29 -5.06 -1.15
C GLU A 105 -10.42 -6.20 -1.68
N CYS A 106 -9.35 -6.56 -0.95
CA CYS A 106 -8.55 -7.72 -1.29
C CYS A 106 -9.34 -8.99 -1.00
N VAL A 107 -10.03 -9.51 -2.01
CA VAL A 107 -10.78 -10.77 -1.95
C VAL A 107 -10.02 -11.91 -2.63
N GLY A 108 -10.46 -13.15 -2.38
CA GLY A 108 -9.94 -14.32 -3.08
C GLY A 108 -10.20 -14.25 -4.59
N ILE A 109 -9.38 -14.92 -5.41
CA ILE A 109 -9.50 -14.88 -6.88
C ILE A 109 -10.91 -15.31 -7.36
N SER A 110 -11.49 -16.32 -6.72
CA SER A 110 -12.84 -16.80 -7.07
C SER A 110 -13.92 -15.74 -6.80
N GLU A 111 -13.85 -15.10 -5.64
CA GLU A 111 -14.77 -14.04 -5.23
C GLU A 111 -14.59 -12.78 -6.09
N TRP A 112 -13.34 -12.46 -6.43
CA TRP A 112 -13.01 -11.40 -7.36
C TRP A 112 -13.67 -11.60 -8.74
N ASN A 113 -13.54 -12.80 -9.31
CA ASN A 113 -14.13 -13.11 -10.61
C ASN A 113 -15.67 -13.05 -10.57
N GLU A 114 -16.27 -13.46 -9.46
CA GLU A 114 -17.71 -13.36 -9.27
C GLU A 114 -18.17 -11.91 -9.18
N ARG A 115 -17.44 -11.06 -8.45
CA ARG A 115 -17.68 -9.61 -8.40
C ARG A 115 -17.60 -8.97 -9.79
N LEU A 116 -16.61 -9.34 -10.61
CA LEU A 116 -16.51 -8.83 -11.99
C LEU A 116 -17.70 -9.23 -12.86
N ARG A 117 -18.24 -10.45 -12.69
CA ARG A 117 -19.47 -10.87 -13.38
C ARG A 117 -20.67 -10.02 -12.95
N GLN A 118 -20.86 -9.81 -11.66
CA GLN A 118 -21.94 -8.99 -11.13
C GLN A 118 -21.86 -7.54 -11.62
N LEU A 119 -20.64 -6.98 -11.70
CA LEU A 119 -20.43 -5.64 -12.26
C LEU A 119 -20.81 -5.56 -13.74
N SER A 120 -20.59 -6.62 -14.52
CA SER A 120 -20.98 -6.67 -15.93
C SER A 120 -22.50 -6.75 -16.14
N GLU A 121 -23.24 -7.21 -15.13
CA GLU A 121 -24.70 -7.33 -15.15
C GLU A 121 -25.40 -6.06 -14.63
N MET A 122 -24.68 -5.19 -13.93
CA MET A 122 -25.20 -3.92 -13.42
C MET A 122 -25.49 -2.97 -14.59
N GLU A 123 -26.73 -2.48 -14.69
CA GLU A 123 -27.18 -1.62 -15.79
C GLU A 123 -26.29 -0.38 -15.98
N ALA A 124 -26.21 0.07 -17.24
CA ALA A 124 -25.39 1.20 -17.65
C ALA A 124 -25.73 2.46 -16.83
N GLU A 125 -24.77 2.92 -16.04
CA GLU A 125 -24.93 4.09 -15.19
C GLU A 125 -25.25 5.36 -16.02
N ASP A 126 -26.17 6.19 -15.52
CA ASP A 126 -26.70 7.36 -16.25
C ASP A 126 -25.67 8.47 -16.50
N SER A 127 -24.50 8.42 -15.83
CA SER A 127 -23.45 9.45 -15.89
C SER A 127 -22.15 8.89 -16.46
N PHE A 128 -21.51 9.68 -17.32
CA PHE A 128 -20.20 9.34 -17.92
C PHE A 128 -19.14 9.06 -16.85
N ILE A 129 -19.00 9.92 -15.83
CA ILE A 129 -18.00 9.69 -14.76
C ILE A 129 -18.32 8.46 -13.94
N ALA A 130 -19.60 8.17 -13.73
CA ALA A 130 -19.99 6.97 -12.99
C ALA A 130 -19.46 5.74 -13.75
N GLY A 131 -19.77 5.66 -15.06
CA GLY A 131 -19.28 4.59 -15.92
C GLY A 131 -17.75 4.50 -15.95
N GLU A 132 -17.03 5.62 -15.92
CA GLU A 132 -15.56 5.61 -15.86
C GLU A 132 -15.00 5.20 -14.49
N ALA A 133 -15.69 5.56 -13.40
CA ALA A 133 -15.29 5.22 -12.03
C ALA A 133 -15.42 3.72 -11.73
N THR A 134 -16.06 2.94 -12.61
CA THR A 134 -16.09 1.47 -12.55
C THR A 134 -14.68 0.86 -12.60
N CYS A 135 -13.70 1.52 -13.21
CA CYS A 135 -12.30 1.06 -13.21
C CYS A 135 -11.73 0.90 -11.78
N ILE A 136 -12.23 1.69 -10.81
CA ILE A 136 -11.85 1.53 -9.40
C ILE A 136 -12.44 0.23 -8.86
N THR A 137 -13.67 -0.13 -9.23
CA THR A 137 -14.29 -1.38 -8.80
C THR A 137 -13.69 -2.63 -9.42
N GLU A 138 -13.06 -2.46 -10.58
CA GLU A 138 -12.31 -3.47 -11.33
C GLU A 138 -10.84 -3.60 -10.88
N ALA A 139 -10.37 -2.74 -9.97
CA ALA A 139 -9.08 -2.94 -9.35
C ALA A 139 -9.16 -4.02 -8.27
N ARG A 140 -8.14 -4.87 -8.16
CA ARG A 140 -8.12 -5.95 -7.17
C ARG A 140 -7.91 -5.44 -5.74
N ASN A 141 -7.22 -4.32 -5.61
CA ASN A 141 -6.87 -3.70 -4.34
C ASN A 141 -6.64 -2.20 -4.52
N PHE A 142 -6.64 -1.46 -3.41
CA PHE A 142 -6.39 -0.02 -3.43
C PHE A 142 -5.01 0.35 -3.99
N TRP A 143 -3.99 -0.49 -3.85
CA TRP A 143 -2.65 -0.18 -4.35
C TRP A 143 -2.57 -0.20 -5.86
N GLU A 144 -3.40 -1.01 -6.52
CA GLU A 144 -3.47 -1.04 -7.97
C GLU A 144 -3.96 0.29 -8.54
N ILE A 145 -4.98 0.94 -7.96
CA ILE A 145 -5.49 2.22 -8.48
C ILE A 145 -4.50 3.38 -8.36
N LEU A 146 -3.47 3.24 -7.51
CA LEU A 146 -2.43 4.26 -7.35
C LEU A 146 -1.32 4.16 -8.39
N LYS A 147 -1.19 3.01 -9.07
CA LYS A 147 -0.13 2.81 -10.06
C LYS A 147 -0.26 3.77 -11.22
N GLU A 148 0.89 4.19 -11.73
CA GLU A 148 0.93 5.03 -12.92
C GLU A 148 0.21 4.35 -14.10
N GLY A 149 -0.47 5.17 -14.91
CA GLY A 149 -1.15 4.71 -16.11
C GLY A 149 -2.45 3.92 -15.88
N LYS A 150 -2.93 3.75 -14.64
CA LYS A 150 -4.23 3.12 -14.40
C LYS A 150 -5.42 3.97 -14.81
N ILE A 151 -5.39 5.25 -14.46
CA ILE A 151 -6.37 6.22 -14.93
C ILE A 151 -5.66 7.11 -15.93
N GLN A 152 -6.00 6.95 -17.20
CA GLN A 152 -5.40 7.69 -18.31
C GLN A 152 -6.31 8.81 -18.75
N ARG A 153 -5.69 9.90 -19.21
CA ARG A 153 -6.42 11.03 -19.77
C ARG A 153 -6.96 10.63 -21.14
N LYS A 154 -8.28 10.48 -21.25
CA LYS A 154 -8.93 10.23 -22.53
C LYS A 154 -8.84 11.47 -23.42
N ILE A 155 -8.17 11.34 -24.57
CA ILE A 155 -8.12 12.41 -25.56
C ILE A 155 -9.36 12.27 -26.46
N PRO A 156 -10.27 13.26 -26.46
CA PRO A 156 -11.43 13.21 -27.33
C PRO A 156 -10.94 13.28 -28.77
N LEU A 157 -11.25 12.24 -29.57
CA LEU A 157 -10.90 12.25 -30.98
C LEU A 157 -11.66 13.40 -31.68
N PRO A 158 -11.01 14.15 -32.58
CA PRO A 158 -11.69 15.17 -33.36
C PRO A 158 -12.83 14.50 -34.12
N PHE A 159 -14.06 14.96 -33.88
CA PHE A 159 -15.26 14.46 -34.53
C PHE A 159 -15.08 14.50 -36.04
N SER A 160 -14.94 13.34 -36.68
CA SER A 160 -15.16 13.23 -38.11
C SER A 160 -16.67 13.39 -38.33
N PRO A 161 -17.14 14.40 -39.08
CA PRO A 161 -18.56 14.58 -39.33
C PRO A 161 -19.06 13.33 -40.08
N ALA A 162 -19.76 12.46 -39.36
CA ALA A 162 -20.36 11.27 -39.95
C ALA A 162 -21.26 11.72 -41.11
N ALA A 163 -20.98 11.18 -42.30
CA ALA A 163 -21.75 11.45 -43.51
C ALA A 163 -23.26 11.30 -43.21
N LYS A 164 -24.02 12.31 -43.63
CA LYS A 164 -25.47 12.42 -43.42
C LYS A 164 -26.18 11.10 -43.76
N GLY A 165 -26.70 10.39 -42.76
CA GLY A 165 -27.63 9.29 -43.02
C GLY A 165 -27.62 8.16 -42.00
N LYS A 166 -27.99 8.44 -40.75
CA LYS A 166 -28.75 7.58 -39.82
C LYS A 166 -28.58 8.12 -38.40
N LYS A 167 -29.70 8.35 -37.71
CA LYS A 167 -29.75 8.72 -36.28
C LYS A 167 -29.22 7.56 -35.43
N LYS A 168 -27.90 7.41 -35.35
CA LYS A 168 -27.27 6.49 -34.40
C LYS A 168 -26.84 7.29 -33.17
N LYS A 169 -27.19 6.78 -31.99
CA LYS A 169 -26.85 7.32 -30.66
C LYS A 169 -25.38 7.79 -30.68
N GLN A 170 -25.15 9.07 -30.43
CA GLN A 170 -23.86 9.73 -30.56
C GLN A 170 -22.95 9.28 -29.42
N VAL A 171 -22.21 8.19 -29.62
CA VAL A 171 -21.15 7.76 -28.69
C VAL A 171 -19.92 8.62 -28.98
N VAL A 172 -19.48 9.40 -27.99
CA VAL A 172 -18.21 10.14 -28.08
C VAL A 172 -17.10 9.10 -28.14
N ALA A 173 -16.42 9.00 -29.28
CA ALA A 173 -15.26 8.13 -29.42
C ALA A 173 -14.04 8.83 -28.79
N PHE A 174 -13.42 8.17 -27.83
CA PHE A 174 -12.12 8.57 -27.30
C PHE A 174 -11.06 7.71 -28.00
N ALA A 175 -9.91 8.31 -28.33
CA ALA A 175 -8.75 7.51 -28.62
C ALA A 175 -8.21 7.05 -27.28
N ASP A 176 -8.02 5.75 -27.14
CA ASP A 176 -6.99 5.28 -26.22
C ASP A 176 -5.69 5.92 -26.70
N GLU A 177 -4.94 6.58 -25.82
CA GLU A 177 -3.61 7.05 -26.19
C GLU A 177 -2.86 5.85 -26.80
N PRO A 178 -2.14 6.03 -27.92
CA PRO A 178 -1.30 4.96 -28.43
C PRO A 178 -0.37 4.58 -27.28
N SER A 179 -0.62 3.42 -26.67
CA SER A 179 0.26 2.84 -25.67
C SER A 179 1.66 2.93 -26.24
N PHE A 180 2.46 3.87 -25.72
CA PHE A 180 3.75 4.22 -26.29
C PHE A 180 4.59 2.93 -26.30
N GLY A 181 4.80 2.39 -27.50
CA GLY A 181 5.74 1.30 -27.77
C GLY A 181 5.35 -0.10 -27.31
N ASN A 182 4.75 -0.89 -28.21
CA ASN A 182 5.12 -2.30 -28.37
C ASN A 182 6.48 -2.39 -29.11
N GLY A 183 7.45 -1.59 -28.70
CA GLY A 183 8.84 -1.72 -29.09
C GLY A 183 9.55 -2.46 -27.95
N ASP A 184 10.34 -3.46 -28.27
CA ASP A 184 11.17 -4.29 -27.38
C ASP A 184 12.20 -3.50 -26.53
N ASP A 185 12.04 -2.19 -26.33
CA ASP A 185 12.88 -1.39 -25.44
C ASP A 185 12.43 -1.63 -24.00
N ASP A 186 13.37 -2.10 -23.17
CA ASP A 186 13.31 -2.31 -21.72
C ASP A 186 12.09 -1.62 -21.04
N MET A 187 10.97 -2.35 -20.95
CA MET A 187 9.76 -1.90 -20.28
C MET A 187 10.05 -1.69 -18.79
N GLU A 188 10.46 -0.47 -18.45
CA GLU A 188 10.64 -0.01 -17.09
C GLU A 188 9.37 -0.33 -16.31
N ALA A 189 9.52 -1.06 -15.19
CA ALA A 189 8.37 -1.52 -14.43
C ALA A 189 7.51 -0.30 -14.02
N PRO A 190 6.18 -0.36 -14.17
CA PRO A 190 5.33 0.80 -13.93
C PRO A 190 5.52 1.31 -12.50
N VAL A 191 5.61 2.64 -12.38
CA VAL A 191 5.84 3.31 -11.10
C VAL A 191 4.76 2.93 -10.10
N VAL A 192 5.19 2.59 -8.89
CA VAL A 192 4.33 2.04 -7.83
C VAL A 192 3.21 3.00 -7.44
N VAL A 193 3.50 4.31 -7.41
CA VAL A 193 2.53 5.39 -7.16
C VAL A 193 2.73 6.47 -8.21
N GLY A 194 1.74 6.68 -9.07
CA GLY A 194 1.77 7.75 -10.07
C GLY A 194 1.77 9.14 -9.44
N ASP A 195 2.31 10.14 -10.15
CA ASP A 195 2.51 11.49 -9.61
C ASP A 195 1.20 12.18 -9.19
N ASN A 196 0.11 11.91 -9.88
CA ASN A 196 -1.23 12.39 -9.57
C ASN A 196 -1.95 11.59 -8.47
N ALA A 197 -1.41 10.43 -8.05
CA ALA A 197 -2.04 9.55 -7.07
C ALA A 197 -1.66 9.87 -5.62
N TRP A 198 -0.61 10.67 -5.39
CA TRP A 198 -0.16 11.05 -4.03
C TRP A 198 -1.22 11.72 -3.16
N PRO A 199 -2.05 12.66 -3.65
CA PRO A 199 -3.11 13.24 -2.84
C PRO A 199 -4.13 12.20 -2.37
N VAL A 200 -4.42 11.19 -3.19
CA VAL A 200 -5.35 10.09 -2.87
C VAL A 200 -4.75 9.12 -1.87
N LEU A 201 -3.45 8.81 -1.99
CA LEU A 201 -2.72 8.06 -0.95
C LEU A 201 -2.77 8.80 0.39
N ASP A 202 -2.55 10.12 0.40
CA ASP A 202 -2.64 10.93 1.62
C ASP A 202 -4.07 10.91 2.23
N TRP A 203 -5.11 10.97 1.40
CA TRP A 203 -6.49 10.79 1.86
C TRP A 203 -6.72 9.40 2.47
N PHE A 204 -6.23 8.33 1.83
CA PHE A 204 -6.35 6.98 2.37
C PHE A 204 -5.62 6.82 3.71
N LEU A 205 -4.45 7.45 3.87
CA LEU A 205 -3.74 7.44 5.15
C LEU A 205 -4.50 8.17 6.24
N LEU A 206 -5.15 9.31 5.94
CA LEU A 206 -6.04 9.98 6.91
C LEU A 206 -7.22 9.07 7.32
N LEU A 207 -7.77 8.31 6.37
CA LEU A 207 -8.83 7.35 6.63
C LEU A 207 -8.37 6.23 7.57
N VAL A 208 -7.20 5.64 7.29
CA VAL A 208 -6.57 4.57 8.08
C VAL A 208 -6.21 5.03 9.48
N GLU A 209 -5.61 6.21 9.62
CA GLU A 209 -5.23 6.75 10.93
C GLU A 209 -6.45 7.05 11.81
N LYS A 210 -7.52 7.60 11.22
CA LYS A 210 -8.78 7.80 11.95
C LYS A 210 -9.38 6.48 12.40
N ASP A 211 -9.29 5.43 11.57
CA ASP A 211 -9.75 4.09 11.90
C ASP A 211 -8.94 3.49 13.06
N GLU A 212 -7.61 3.65 13.04
CA GLU A 212 -6.74 3.27 14.16
C GLU A 212 -7.10 3.98 15.48
N ASP A 213 -7.34 5.29 15.42
CA ASP A 213 -7.71 6.09 16.59
C ASP A 213 -9.04 5.63 17.19
N ILE A 214 -10.03 5.28 16.35
CA ILE A 214 -11.32 4.73 16.80
C ILE A 214 -11.12 3.36 17.45
N MET A 215 -10.29 2.49 16.88
CA MET A 215 -9.99 1.18 17.46
C MET A 215 -9.33 1.31 18.84
N GLU A 216 -8.37 2.23 18.97
CA GLU A 216 -7.69 2.51 20.25
C GLU A 216 -8.66 3.09 21.29
N GLN A 217 -9.57 3.99 20.90
CA GLN A 217 -10.62 4.54 21.77
C GLN A 217 -11.62 3.46 22.25
N CYS A 218 -11.88 2.46 21.42
CA CYS A 218 -12.71 1.30 21.77
C CYS A 218 -11.98 0.28 22.66
N GLY A 219 -10.73 0.55 23.06
CA GLY A 219 -9.92 -0.33 23.92
C GLY A 219 -9.24 -1.48 23.18
N PHE A 220 -9.30 -1.52 21.86
CA PHE A 220 -8.56 -2.49 21.06
C PHE A 220 -7.12 -2.02 20.84
N PRO A 221 -6.18 -2.94 20.50
CA PRO A 221 -4.87 -2.53 20.03
C PRO A 221 -5.01 -1.57 18.84
N ARG A 222 -4.23 -0.50 18.79
CA ARG A 222 -4.23 0.43 17.66
C ARG A 222 -3.84 -0.31 16.38
N HIS A 223 -4.82 -0.52 15.50
CA HIS A 223 -4.66 -1.07 14.15
C HIS A 223 -5.87 -0.65 13.31
N SER A 224 -5.75 -0.73 11.98
CA SER A 224 -6.84 -0.40 11.07
C SER A 224 -7.38 -1.65 10.37
N PRO A 225 -8.63 -2.06 10.65
CA PRO A 225 -9.35 -3.04 9.84
C PRO A 225 -9.39 -2.68 8.35
N ILE A 226 -9.45 -1.39 8.01
CA ILE A 226 -9.42 -0.92 6.60
C ILE A 226 -8.09 -1.30 5.95
N LEU A 227 -6.95 -1.06 6.61
CA LEU A 227 -5.64 -1.44 6.09
C LEU A 227 -5.51 -2.96 5.97
N LEU A 228 -6.02 -3.72 6.95
CA LEU A 228 -6.03 -5.18 6.92
C LEU A 228 -6.80 -5.73 5.72
N ALA A 229 -7.94 -5.10 5.37
CA ALA A 229 -8.74 -5.44 4.19
C ALA A 229 -7.99 -5.22 2.86
N GLN A 230 -6.90 -4.44 2.87
CA GLN A 230 -6.02 -4.22 1.70
C GLN A 230 -4.85 -5.21 1.61
N ILE A 231 -4.77 -6.20 2.49
CA ILE A 231 -3.81 -7.31 2.43
C ILE A 231 -4.60 -8.57 2.02
N PRO A 232 -4.17 -9.38 1.04
CA PRO A 232 -4.90 -10.60 0.67
C PRO A 232 -5.17 -11.54 1.85
N PRO A 233 -6.37 -12.15 1.94
CA PRO A 233 -6.64 -13.17 2.94
C PRO A 233 -5.77 -14.40 2.71
N PRO A 234 -5.45 -15.19 3.75
CA PRO A 234 -4.70 -16.42 3.58
C PRO A 234 -5.48 -17.38 2.67
N ARG A 235 -4.78 -18.17 1.85
CA ARG A 235 -5.41 -19.12 0.92
C ARG A 235 -6.33 -20.15 1.59
N THR A 236 -6.10 -20.43 2.86
CA THR A 236 -6.87 -21.35 3.70
C THR A 236 -8.08 -20.68 4.36
N ASN A 237 -8.32 -19.39 4.12
CA ASN A 237 -9.32 -18.54 4.79
C ASN A 237 -9.23 -18.58 6.33
N SER A 238 -8.09 -19.03 6.85
CA SER A 238 -7.81 -19.17 8.28
C SER A 238 -6.36 -18.80 8.52
N GLY A 239 -6.12 -17.99 9.55
CA GLY A 239 -4.79 -17.53 9.97
C GLY A 239 -4.54 -16.04 9.73
N ALA A 240 -3.35 -15.60 10.15
CA ALA A 240 -2.89 -14.22 10.00
C ALA A 240 -2.53 -13.91 8.54
N ARG A 241 -2.84 -12.67 8.10
CA ARG A 241 -2.43 -12.17 6.78
C ARG A 241 -0.92 -11.90 6.77
N TRP A 242 -0.29 -12.10 5.63
CA TRP A 242 1.17 -11.93 5.50
C TRP A 242 1.64 -11.39 4.14
N GLU A 243 0.80 -11.42 3.10
CA GLU A 243 1.15 -10.97 1.74
C GLU A 243 1.13 -9.43 1.62
N ALA A 244 2.07 -8.75 2.28
CA ALA A 244 2.14 -7.29 2.35
C ALA A 244 2.97 -6.63 1.21
N ASP A 245 3.28 -7.35 0.14
CA ASP A 245 4.24 -6.91 -0.87
C ASP A 245 3.87 -5.59 -1.54
N ALA A 246 2.63 -5.42 -1.97
CA ALA A 246 2.19 -4.17 -2.61
C ALA A 246 2.27 -2.96 -1.67
N LEU A 247 2.00 -3.17 -0.37
CA LEU A 247 2.13 -2.12 0.64
C LEU A 247 3.59 -1.76 0.87
N LEU A 248 4.45 -2.77 0.95
CA LEU A 248 5.89 -2.58 1.11
C LEU A 248 6.48 -1.87 -0.12
N ASP A 249 6.05 -2.21 -1.34
CA ASP A 249 6.47 -1.50 -2.55
C ASP A 249 6.19 0.01 -2.41
N VAL A 250 4.99 0.39 -1.96
CA VAL A 250 4.60 1.79 -1.74
C VAL A 250 5.42 2.44 -0.63
N VAL A 251 5.60 1.76 0.51
CA VAL A 251 6.41 2.27 1.64
C VAL A 251 7.83 2.56 1.20
N PHE A 252 8.49 1.58 0.58
CA PHE A 252 9.86 1.71 0.13
C PHE A 252 9.99 2.78 -0.96
N TYR A 253 9.09 2.79 -1.94
CA TYR A 253 9.08 3.81 -2.99
C TYR A 253 8.92 5.23 -2.42
N ALA A 254 8.02 5.42 -1.45
CA ALA A 254 7.76 6.72 -0.84
C ALA A 254 8.92 7.22 0.03
N LEU A 255 9.54 6.31 0.79
CA LEU A 255 10.67 6.60 1.67
C LEU A 255 11.94 6.98 0.88
N GLU A 256 12.06 6.53 -0.36
CA GLU A 256 13.17 6.85 -1.26
C GLU A 256 13.11 8.23 -1.90
N GLN A 257 11.95 8.87 -1.91
CA GLN A 257 11.77 10.16 -2.59
C GLN A 257 12.59 11.23 -1.88
N SER A 258 13.87 11.40 -2.26
CA SER A 258 14.84 12.24 -1.54
C SER A 258 14.35 13.67 -1.41
N ASP A 259 13.69 14.16 -2.45
CA ASP A 259 13.40 15.57 -2.68
C ASP A 259 11.99 15.97 -2.22
N ASP A 260 11.11 15.00 -1.94
CA ASP A 260 9.73 15.26 -1.53
C ASP A 260 9.46 14.77 -0.09
N ILE A 261 9.52 15.72 0.84
CA ILE A 261 9.26 15.49 2.26
C ILE A 261 7.84 14.95 2.50
N LYS A 262 6.85 15.36 1.69
CA LYS A 262 5.46 14.91 1.85
C LYS A 262 5.31 13.45 1.44
N ARG A 263 5.95 13.03 0.35
CA ARG A 263 5.99 11.62 -0.08
C ARG A 263 6.66 10.75 0.97
N LYS A 264 7.82 11.18 1.50
CA LYS A 264 8.49 10.50 2.62
C LYS A 264 7.60 10.39 3.86
N ALA A 265 6.90 11.47 4.22
CA ALA A 265 5.97 11.46 5.35
C ALA A 265 4.80 10.49 5.13
N ALA A 266 4.25 10.40 3.91
CA ALA A 266 3.24 9.41 3.57
C ALA A 266 3.77 7.98 3.71
N GLY A 267 4.99 7.72 3.26
CA GLY A 267 5.67 6.43 3.46
C GLY A 267 5.84 6.07 4.94
N ALA A 268 6.29 7.02 5.77
CA ALA A 268 6.45 6.83 7.21
C ALA A 268 5.12 6.56 7.94
N ARG A 269 4.04 7.25 7.54
CA ARG A 269 2.68 7.04 8.06
C ARG A 269 2.16 5.65 7.71
N LEU A 270 2.26 5.25 6.43
CA LEU A 270 1.88 3.91 5.98
C LEU A 270 2.67 2.82 6.71
N TRP A 271 3.98 3.05 6.87
CA TRP A 271 4.88 2.14 7.56
C TRP A 271 4.50 1.98 9.04
N THR A 272 4.15 3.08 9.70
CA THR A 272 3.66 3.07 11.08
C THR A 272 2.38 2.27 11.20
N ALA A 273 1.41 2.47 10.30
CA ALA A 273 0.15 1.72 10.30
C ALA A 273 0.36 0.21 10.07
N LEU A 274 1.32 -0.15 9.23
CA LEU A 274 1.68 -1.56 9.00
C LEU A 274 2.31 -2.20 10.25
N VAL A 275 3.16 -1.47 10.97
CA VAL A 275 3.75 -1.93 12.24
C VAL A 275 2.70 -2.05 13.34
N ASN A 276 1.76 -1.11 13.42
CA ASN A 276 0.61 -1.19 14.32
C ASN A 276 -0.22 -2.46 14.03
N LEU A 277 -0.49 -2.75 12.75
CA LEU A 277 -1.19 -3.96 12.35
C LEU A 277 -0.42 -5.24 12.70
N ALA A 278 0.90 -5.26 12.49
CA ALA A 278 1.78 -6.38 12.84
C ALA A 278 1.90 -6.63 14.35
N ALA A 279 1.57 -5.63 15.18
CA ALA A 279 1.46 -5.80 16.63
C ALA A 279 0.16 -6.52 17.05
N THR A 280 -0.70 -6.91 16.10
CA THR A 280 -1.91 -7.71 16.34
C THR A 280 -1.78 -9.14 15.84
N THR A 281 -2.67 -10.02 16.27
CA THR A 281 -2.75 -11.42 15.78
C THR A 281 -3.26 -11.53 14.35
N HIS A 282 -3.77 -10.46 13.75
CA HIS A 282 -4.28 -10.45 12.39
C HIS A 282 -3.20 -10.48 11.32
N MET A 283 -1.96 -10.14 11.68
CA MET A 283 -0.83 -10.10 10.76
C MET A 283 0.38 -10.84 11.32
N ASN A 284 1.03 -11.64 10.47
CA ASN A 284 2.20 -12.40 10.89
C ASN A 284 3.45 -11.50 10.90
N LEU A 285 3.90 -11.12 12.10
CA LEU A 285 5.06 -10.25 12.29
C LEU A 285 6.37 -10.87 11.75
N GLU A 286 6.60 -12.17 11.96
CA GLU A 286 7.83 -12.84 11.51
C GLU A 286 7.95 -12.81 9.98
N LEU A 287 6.86 -13.13 9.28
CA LEU A 287 6.83 -13.08 7.81
C LEU A 287 6.96 -11.65 7.28
N LEU A 288 6.38 -10.66 7.98
CA LEU A 288 6.58 -9.26 7.63
C LEU A 288 8.06 -8.85 7.80
N VAL A 289 8.69 -9.20 8.92
CA VAL A 289 10.10 -8.92 9.19
C VAL A 289 11.00 -9.56 8.14
N ALA A 290 10.77 -10.83 7.80
CA ALA A 290 11.52 -11.53 6.75
C ALA A 290 11.34 -10.86 5.37
N SER A 291 10.12 -10.41 5.04
CA SER A 291 9.84 -9.70 3.78
C SER A 291 10.56 -8.36 3.70
N VAL A 292 10.56 -7.60 4.79
CA VAL A 292 11.26 -6.31 4.90
C VAL A 292 12.77 -6.51 4.84
N HIS A 293 13.30 -7.51 5.55
CA HIS A 293 14.71 -7.88 5.52
C HIS A 293 15.18 -8.28 4.10
N SER A 294 14.39 -9.11 3.40
CA SER A 294 14.66 -9.51 2.01
C SER A 294 14.77 -8.30 1.08
N ARG A 295 13.85 -7.33 1.22
CA ARG A 295 13.84 -6.08 0.44
C ARG A 295 15.01 -5.17 0.75
N LEU A 296 15.33 -4.98 2.04
CA LEU A 296 16.50 -4.21 2.47
C LEU A 296 17.79 -4.79 1.89
N SER A 297 17.90 -6.12 1.90
CA SER A 297 19.05 -6.84 1.35
C SER A 297 19.14 -6.72 -0.17
N SER A 298 18.02 -6.82 -0.90
CA SER A 298 18.04 -6.73 -2.37
C SER A 298 18.34 -5.34 -2.89
N LEU A 299 17.96 -4.31 -2.13
CA LEU A 299 18.00 -2.94 -2.61
C LEU A 299 19.33 -2.22 -2.33
N SER A 300 20.27 -2.86 -1.62
CA SER A 300 21.52 -2.22 -1.15
C SER A 300 21.27 -0.89 -0.41
N ARG A 301 20.14 -0.82 0.32
CA ARG A 301 19.65 0.43 0.94
C ARG A 301 20.07 0.52 2.40
N ASP A 302 20.19 1.76 2.89
CA ASP A 302 20.46 2.01 4.30
C ASP A 302 19.24 1.63 5.16
N PRO A 303 19.33 0.58 6.01
CA PRO A 303 18.22 0.18 6.89
C PRO A 303 17.87 1.28 7.90
N ALA A 304 18.78 2.23 8.17
CA ALA A 304 18.50 3.37 9.03
C ALA A 304 17.33 4.22 8.52
N LEU A 305 17.12 4.29 7.20
CA LEU A 305 16.03 5.08 6.62
C LEU A 305 14.66 4.51 7.01
N VAL A 306 14.49 3.18 6.93
CA VAL A 306 13.25 2.49 7.32
C VAL A 306 13.07 2.48 8.85
N LEU A 307 14.16 2.31 9.61
CA LEU A 307 14.12 2.28 11.07
C LEU A 307 13.88 3.67 11.69
N SER A 308 14.38 4.74 11.08
CA SER A 308 14.18 6.12 11.54
C SER A 308 12.81 6.69 11.19
N ALA A 309 12.17 6.18 10.12
CA ALA A 309 10.82 6.60 9.73
C ALA A 309 9.73 6.21 10.76
N LEU A 310 10.01 5.25 11.63
CA LEU A 310 9.05 4.81 12.65
C LEU A 310 9.07 5.69 13.90
N PRO A 311 7.89 6.07 14.42
CA PRO A 311 7.77 6.88 15.64
C PRO A 311 8.30 6.14 16.88
N PRO A 312 8.62 6.86 17.96
CA PRO A 312 9.10 6.28 19.22
C PRO A 312 7.95 5.66 20.04
N SER A 313 7.31 4.62 19.49
CA SER A 313 6.28 3.84 20.18
C SER A 313 6.82 2.48 20.63
N GLU A 314 6.17 1.85 21.61
CA GLU A 314 6.55 0.52 22.08
C GLU A 314 6.38 -0.55 20.99
N ARG A 315 5.32 -0.44 20.19
CA ARG A 315 5.06 -1.32 19.02
C ARG A 315 6.17 -1.18 17.98
N ALA A 316 6.56 0.06 17.67
CA ALA A 316 7.68 0.34 16.78
C ALA A 316 9.01 -0.16 17.35
N ALA A 317 9.27 -0.01 18.66
CA ALA A 317 10.48 -0.53 19.28
C ALA A 317 10.56 -2.06 19.18
N ARG A 318 9.47 -2.79 19.47
CA ARG A 318 9.40 -4.25 19.29
C ARG A 318 9.68 -4.65 17.85
N PHE A 319 9.06 -3.97 16.89
CA PHE A 319 9.31 -4.22 15.47
C PHE A 319 10.77 -3.96 15.08
N LYS A 320 11.36 -2.83 15.52
CA LYS A 320 12.78 -2.51 15.28
C LYS A 320 13.69 -3.60 15.85
N ILE A 321 13.43 -4.09 17.07
CA ILE A 321 14.19 -5.19 17.68
C ILE A 321 14.11 -6.46 16.83
N ALA A 322 12.90 -6.86 16.43
CA ALA A 322 12.69 -8.05 15.60
C ALA A 322 13.42 -7.94 14.25
N LEU A 323 13.30 -6.80 13.57
CA LEU A 323 13.97 -6.56 12.29
C LEU A 323 15.49 -6.51 12.41
N CYS A 324 16.01 -5.83 13.45
CA CYS A 324 17.46 -5.76 13.68
C CYS A 324 18.04 -7.13 14.03
N ARG A 325 17.31 -7.94 14.82
CA ARG A 325 17.69 -9.31 15.14
C ARG A 325 17.78 -10.16 13.87
N GLU A 326 16.74 -10.13 13.02
CA GLU A 326 16.73 -10.86 11.75
C GLU A 326 17.90 -10.46 10.85
N TYR A 327 18.17 -9.15 10.76
CA TYR A 327 19.27 -8.61 9.97
C TYR A 327 20.64 -9.10 10.48
N LEU A 328 20.88 -9.03 11.79
CA LEU A 328 22.16 -9.43 12.39
C LEU A 328 22.38 -10.95 12.30
N VAL A 329 21.36 -11.75 12.61
CA VAL A 329 21.44 -13.23 12.53
C VAL A 329 21.64 -13.70 11.09
N SER A 330 20.94 -13.12 10.12
CA SER A 330 21.09 -13.48 8.71
C SER A 330 22.48 -13.16 8.16
N SER A 331 23.15 -12.15 8.72
CA SER A 331 24.47 -11.71 8.28
C SER A 331 25.62 -12.56 8.83
N THR A 332 25.39 -13.39 9.85
CA THR A 332 26.43 -14.26 10.45
C THR A 332 26.39 -15.69 9.93
N ALA A 333 25.34 -16.09 9.23
CA ALA A 333 25.26 -17.39 8.60
C ALA A 333 26.34 -17.50 7.51
N PRO A 334 27.32 -18.43 7.62
CA PRO A 334 28.40 -18.54 6.66
C PRO A 334 27.81 -18.88 5.29
N THR A 335 28.01 -18.00 4.32
CA THR A 335 27.73 -18.17 2.88
C THR A 335 28.65 -19.21 2.22
N ASN A 336 29.06 -20.24 2.97
CA ASN A 336 29.86 -21.35 2.49
C ASN A 336 29.05 -22.17 1.49
N GLY A 337 29.05 -21.72 0.22
CA GLY A 337 29.09 -22.47 -1.05
C GLY A 337 28.14 -23.63 -1.33
N ALA A 338 27.52 -24.25 -0.35
CA ALA A 338 26.40 -25.13 -0.48
C ALA A 338 25.16 -24.26 -0.31
N VAL A 339 24.35 -24.18 -1.35
CA VAL A 339 22.93 -23.84 -1.23
C VAL A 339 22.31 -24.91 -0.32
N GLY A 340 22.55 -24.82 0.98
CA GLY A 340 21.72 -25.47 1.99
C GLY A 340 20.31 -24.97 1.72
N PRO A 341 19.31 -25.86 1.77
CA PRO A 341 17.98 -25.50 1.36
C PRO A 341 17.52 -24.35 2.25
N ARG A 342 17.49 -23.12 1.70
CA ARG A 342 16.35 -22.21 1.96
C ARG A 342 15.14 -23.13 1.99
N PRO A 343 14.25 -23.08 3.01
CA PRO A 343 13.04 -23.90 2.99
C PRO A 343 12.47 -23.76 1.60
N ALA A 344 12.58 -24.85 0.82
CA ALA A 344 12.49 -24.75 -0.62
C ALA A 344 11.19 -24.01 -0.88
N ILE A 345 11.21 -23.02 -1.78
CA ILE A 345 9.99 -22.61 -2.47
C ILE A 345 9.31 -23.93 -2.79
N ARG A 346 8.26 -24.27 -2.02
CA ARG A 346 7.68 -25.61 -2.07
C ARG A 346 7.50 -25.89 -3.55
N PRO A 347 8.03 -27.00 -4.10
CA PRO A 347 7.85 -27.30 -5.50
C PRO A 347 6.38 -27.06 -5.81
N LYS A 348 6.10 -26.10 -6.71
CA LYS A 348 4.73 -25.69 -7.05
C LYS A 348 3.95 -27.00 -7.19
N PRO A 349 2.83 -27.19 -6.46
CA PRO A 349 2.12 -28.46 -6.48
C PRO A 349 1.87 -28.82 -7.94
N GLN A 350 2.62 -29.81 -8.42
CA GLN A 350 2.54 -30.27 -9.78
C GLN A 350 1.15 -30.86 -9.88
N ALA A 351 0.29 -30.26 -10.71
CA ALA A 351 -1.10 -30.64 -10.85
C ALA A 351 -1.17 -32.15 -11.07
N ARG A 352 -1.59 -32.89 -10.03
CA ARG A 352 -1.90 -34.31 -10.19
C ARG A 352 -3.05 -34.35 -11.19
N ALA A 353 -2.82 -34.96 -12.34
CA ALA A 353 -3.85 -35.22 -13.33
C ALA A 353 -5.07 -35.82 -12.62
N MET A 354 -6.19 -35.08 -12.60
CA MET A 354 -7.45 -35.60 -12.11
C MET A 354 -7.78 -36.84 -12.95
N ARG A 355 -7.69 -38.02 -12.34
CA ARG A 355 -8.31 -39.21 -12.91
C ARG A 355 -9.80 -38.92 -12.99
N ALA A 356 -10.32 -38.86 -14.20
CA ALA A 356 -11.74 -38.76 -14.48
C ALA A 356 -12.48 -39.85 -13.69
N ALA A 357 -13.18 -39.44 -12.63
CA ALA A 357 -14.04 -40.31 -11.87
C ALA A 357 -15.20 -40.72 -12.79
N ARG A 358 -15.29 -42.03 -13.03
CA ARG A 358 -16.38 -42.68 -13.75
C ARG A 358 -17.72 -42.25 -13.16
N ARG A 359 -18.60 -41.77 -14.04
CA ARG A 359 -20.04 -41.64 -13.79
C ARG A 359 -20.58 -43.00 -13.33
N SER A 360 -21.04 -43.09 -12.09
CA SER A 360 -22.01 -44.10 -11.68
C SER A 360 -23.37 -43.40 -11.52
N ASN A 361 -24.27 -43.68 -12.45
CA ASN A 361 -25.70 -43.42 -12.31
C ASN A 361 -26.23 -44.08 -11.03
N ILE A 362 -26.82 -43.29 -10.15
CA ILE A 362 -27.81 -43.78 -9.18
C ILE A 362 -28.97 -42.77 -9.19
N GLU A 363 -30.10 -43.24 -9.68
CA GLU A 363 -31.43 -42.64 -9.61
C GLU A 363 -32.01 -42.72 -8.19
N GLY A 364 -32.84 -41.73 -7.83
CA GLY A 364 -33.65 -41.67 -6.60
C GLY A 364 -32.86 -41.12 -5.41
N ASP A 365 -33.32 -40.13 -4.63
CA ASP A 365 -34.68 -39.91 -4.16
C ASP A 365 -34.80 -38.47 -3.62
N ARG A 366 -36.03 -37.95 -3.62
CA ARG A 366 -36.42 -36.61 -3.15
C ARG A 366 -36.27 -36.50 -1.63
N VAL A 367 -35.44 -35.57 -1.14
CA VAL A 367 -35.59 -35.00 0.22
C VAL A 367 -35.34 -33.50 0.18
N ALA A 368 -36.22 -32.78 0.87
CA ALA A 368 -36.37 -31.32 0.92
C ALA A 368 -35.13 -30.58 1.47
N PRO A 369 -34.95 -29.29 1.14
CA PRO A 369 -33.89 -28.48 1.71
C PRO A 369 -34.30 -27.99 3.12
N SER A 370 -33.63 -28.50 4.15
CA SER A 370 -33.59 -27.83 5.46
C SER A 370 -32.54 -26.72 5.41
N GLU A 371 -33.03 -25.49 5.40
CA GLU A 371 -32.28 -24.27 5.68
C GLU A 371 -31.96 -24.21 7.18
N GLU A 372 -30.82 -24.77 7.58
CA GLU A 372 -30.18 -24.41 8.86
C GLU A 372 -28.77 -23.91 8.57
N SER A 373 -28.69 -22.67 8.09
CA SER A 373 -27.46 -21.89 8.17
C SER A 373 -27.26 -21.51 9.64
N THR A 374 -26.53 -22.34 10.37
CA THR A 374 -26.01 -22.01 11.69
C THR A 374 -24.95 -20.91 11.49
N THR A 375 -25.38 -19.65 11.50
CA THR A 375 -24.48 -18.52 11.69
C THR A 375 -23.82 -18.70 13.04
N VAL A 376 -22.57 -19.17 13.06
CA VAL A 376 -21.73 -19.15 14.25
C VAL A 376 -21.56 -17.68 14.61
N VAL A 377 -22.30 -17.25 15.61
CA VAL A 377 -22.11 -15.94 16.25
C VAL A 377 -20.77 -16.02 16.96
N GLU A 378 -19.70 -15.58 16.29
CA GLU A 378 -18.39 -15.42 16.89
C GLU A 378 -18.52 -14.45 18.05
N THR A 379 -18.40 -14.97 19.28
CA THR A 379 -18.29 -14.16 20.49
C THR A 379 -17.12 -13.21 20.30
N PRO A 380 -17.30 -11.88 20.45
CA PRO A 380 -16.23 -10.92 20.22
C PRO A 380 -15.05 -11.25 21.12
N ALA A 381 -13.90 -11.54 20.53
CA ALA A 381 -12.67 -11.84 21.25
C ALA A 381 -12.33 -10.67 22.20
N SER A 382 -11.96 -10.99 23.44
CA SER A 382 -11.57 -9.98 24.41
C SER A 382 -10.40 -9.15 23.87
N PRO A 383 -10.37 -7.81 24.07
CA PRO A 383 -9.35 -6.93 23.49
C PRO A 383 -7.90 -7.38 23.74
N THR A 384 -7.65 -8.02 24.88
CA THR A 384 -6.33 -8.55 25.28
C THR A 384 -5.84 -9.72 24.41
N GLN A 385 -6.75 -10.48 23.77
CA GLN A 385 -6.40 -11.64 22.94
C GLN A 385 -5.86 -11.24 21.56
N LEU A 386 -6.02 -9.97 21.16
CA LEU A 386 -5.61 -9.48 19.85
C LEU A 386 -4.17 -8.95 19.82
N VAL A 387 -3.52 -8.77 20.96
CA VAL A 387 -2.12 -8.30 21.02
C VAL A 387 -1.19 -9.44 20.65
N ASN A 388 -0.35 -9.24 19.64
CA ASN A 388 0.71 -10.18 19.31
C ASN A 388 1.85 -10.02 20.32
N ALA A 389 1.93 -10.96 21.26
CA ALA A 389 3.02 -11.04 22.22
C ALA A 389 4.27 -11.64 21.55
N HIS A 390 4.93 -10.87 20.69
CA HIS A 390 6.24 -11.29 20.19
C HIS A 390 7.25 -11.19 21.35
N PRO A 391 7.91 -12.30 21.72
CA PRO A 391 8.85 -12.29 22.82
C PRO A 391 10.00 -11.34 22.50
N LEU A 392 10.38 -10.54 23.50
CA LEU A 392 11.61 -9.77 23.44
C LEU A 392 12.79 -10.72 23.61
N PRO A 393 13.92 -10.49 22.92
CA PRO A 393 15.15 -11.21 23.21
C PRO A 393 15.54 -10.97 24.67
N ASN A 394 16.10 -12.00 25.32
CA ASN A 394 16.66 -11.80 26.66
C ASN A 394 17.91 -10.90 26.57
N ALA A 395 18.34 -10.36 27.70
CA ALA A 395 19.41 -9.37 27.70
C ALA A 395 20.76 -10.00 27.29
N GLU A 396 20.98 -11.28 27.60
CA GLU A 396 22.16 -12.02 27.13
C GLU A 396 22.22 -12.16 25.59
N GLU A 397 21.10 -12.50 24.95
CA GLU A 397 20.99 -12.59 23.50
C GLU A 397 21.26 -11.23 22.86
N LEU A 398 20.73 -10.15 23.44
CA LEU A 398 21.03 -8.79 23.00
C LEU A 398 22.52 -8.49 23.07
N LEU A 399 23.18 -8.78 24.19
CA LEU A 399 24.64 -8.57 24.34
C LEU A 399 25.44 -9.39 23.33
N LYS A 400 25.02 -10.62 23.04
CA LYS A 400 25.62 -11.46 22.01
C LYS A 400 25.51 -10.82 20.63
N LEU A 401 24.31 -10.41 20.22
CA LEU A 401 24.07 -9.74 18.94
C LEU A 401 24.86 -8.42 18.79
N LEU A 402 25.04 -7.68 19.90
CA LEU A 402 25.87 -6.47 19.90
C LEU A 402 27.36 -6.79 19.76
N SER A 403 27.83 -7.85 20.40
CA SER A 403 29.26 -8.19 20.47
C SER A 403 29.78 -8.96 19.25
N GLU A 404 28.90 -9.50 18.40
CA GLU A 404 29.29 -10.23 17.19
C GLU A 404 30.11 -9.34 16.23
N GLY A 405 31.35 -9.77 15.92
CA GLY A 405 32.28 -9.04 15.06
C GLY A 405 31.84 -9.00 13.59
N THR A 406 32.50 -8.17 12.79
CA THR A 406 32.30 -8.14 11.33
C THR A 406 33.66 -8.00 10.65
N ASP A 407 33.97 -8.94 9.76
CA ASP A 407 35.25 -8.98 9.04
C ASP A 407 35.26 -8.11 7.77
N ASN A 408 34.09 -7.68 7.29
CA ASN A 408 33.91 -6.88 6.07
C ASN A 408 33.68 -5.39 6.38
N SER A 409 34.54 -4.50 5.87
CA SER A 409 34.54 -3.06 6.18
C SER A 409 33.30 -2.30 5.68
N GLN A 410 32.75 -2.62 4.51
CA GLN A 410 31.54 -1.93 4.00
C GLN A 410 30.27 -2.31 4.77
N GLU A 411 30.15 -3.60 5.10
CA GLU A 411 29.01 -4.14 5.85
C GLU A 411 29.05 -3.69 7.34
N GLN A 412 30.24 -3.36 7.83
CA GLN A 412 30.47 -2.93 9.21
C GLN A 412 29.68 -1.67 9.57
N LEU A 413 29.62 -0.66 8.68
CA LEU A 413 28.87 0.57 8.96
C LEU A 413 27.36 0.32 9.08
N LEU A 414 26.80 -0.49 8.18
CA LEU A 414 25.38 -0.86 8.21
C LEU A 414 25.07 -1.67 9.47
N LYS A 415 25.92 -2.63 9.83
CA LYS A 415 25.77 -3.40 11.07
C LYS A 415 25.87 -2.52 12.32
N MET A 416 26.77 -1.54 12.36
CA MET A 416 26.83 -0.56 13.46
C MET A 416 25.51 0.22 13.58
N LYS A 417 24.95 0.72 12.47
CA LYS A 417 23.64 1.40 12.48
C LYS A 417 22.55 0.49 13.02
N VAL A 418 22.46 -0.74 12.54
CA VAL A 418 21.45 -1.73 12.99
C VAL A 418 21.61 -2.04 14.47
N LYS A 419 22.85 -2.26 14.96
CA LYS A 419 23.13 -2.47 16.40
C LYS A 419 22.72 -1.27 17.25
N PHE A 420 22.96 -0.05 16.77
CA PHE A 420 22.52 1.17 17.45
C PHE A 420 20.99 1.24 17.56
N TYR A 421 20.26 0.95 16.48
CA TYR A 421 18.78 0.92 16.52
C TYR A 421 18.25 -0.21 17.40
N LEU A 422 18.88 -1.39 17.37
CA LEU A 422 18.55 -2.51 18.25
C LEU A 422 18.65 -2.12 19.72
N LEU A 423 19.81 -1.58 20.13
CA LEU A 423 20.05 -1.15 21.50
C LEU A 423 19.11 -0.01 21.91
N SER A 424 18.92 0.99 21.05
CA SER A 424 18.06 2.14 21.34
C SER A 424 16.60 1.72 21.52
N ALA A 425 16.10 0.84 20.65
CA ALA A 425 14.76 0.29 20.77
C ALA A 425 14.60 -0.55 22.04
N TYR A 426 15.58 -1.40 22.35
CA TYR A 426 15.55 -2.23 23.57
C TYR A 426 15.56 -1.38 24.84
N ALA A 427 16.48 -0.42 24.93
CA ALA A 427 16.56 0.53 26.05
C ALA A 427 15.27 1.32 26.23
N SER A 428 14.62 1.75 25.13
CA SER A 428 13.35 2.49 25.21
C SER A 428 12.20 1.67 25.83
N ILE A 429 12.20 0.34 25.64
CA ILE A 429 11.22 -0.56 26.27
C ILE A 429 11.59 -0.74 27.75
N GLN A 430 12.86 -1.00 28.04
CA GLN A 430 13.36 -1.20 29.40
C GLN A 430 13.21 0.05 30.28
N ALA A 431 13.28 1.26 29.71
CA ALA A 431 13.04 2.50 30.44
C ALA A 431 11.60 2.60 30.99
N LYS A 432 10.63 1.97 30.31
CA LYS A 432 9.22 1.97 30.73
C LYS A 432 8.90 0.82 31.68
N SER A 433 9.51 -0.35 31.44
CA SER A 433 9.29 -1.57 32.23
C SER A 433 10.62 -2.32 32.40
N PRO A 434 11.47 -1.88 33.33
CA PRO A 434 12.80 -2.46 33.51
C PRO A 434 12.71 -3.88 34.05
N THR A 435 13.42 -4.81 33.40
CA THR A 435 13.62 -6.15 33.94
C THR A 435 14.79 -6.16 34.93
N GLU A 436 14.73 -7.06 35.92
CA GLU A 436 15.82 -7.23 36.89
C GLU A 436 17.13 -7.63 36.19
N GLU A 437 17.04 -8.53 35.20
CA GLU A 437 18.15 -8.96 34.35
C GLU A 437 18.83 -7.78 33.65
N TRP A 438 18.05 -6.90 33.00
CA TRP A 438 18.57 -5.72 32.31
C TRP A 438 19.25 -4.75 33.29
N THR A 439 18.60 -4.48 34.43
CA THR A 439 19.13 -3.59 35.47
C THR A 439 20.46 -4.10 36.01
N GLN A 440 20.57 -5.41 36.24
CA GLN A 440 21.81 -6.03 36.71
C GLN A 440 22.91 -5.94 35.64
N ILE A 441 22.61 -6.22 34.38
CA ILE A 441 23.56 -6.16 33.26
C ILE A 441 24.08 -4.73 33.01
N VAL A 442 23.23 -3.71 33.16
CA VAL A 442 23.62 -2.29 33.11
C VAL A 442 24.55 -1.96 34.27
N ARG A 443 24.20 -2.36 35.51
CA ARG A 443 24.99 -2.13 36.72
C ARG A 443 26.37 -2.80 36.66
N ASP A 444 26.44 -4.01 36.13
CA ASP A 444 27.69 -4.77 35.95
C ASP A 444 28.63 -4.15 34.90
N GLY A 445 28.18 -3.12 34.15
CA GLY A 445 28.95 -2.50 33.08
C GLY A 445 29.06 -3.36 31.81
N LYS A 446 28.37 -4.51 31.75
CA LYS A 446 28.39 -5.43 30.60
C LYS A 446 27.86 -4.76 29.33
N VAL A 447 26.85 -3.90 29.45
CA VAL A 447 26.33 -3.13 28.29
C VAL A 447 27.39 -2.18 27.74
N ASN A 448 28.13 -1.47 28.60
CA ASN A 448 29.20 -0.57 28.15
C ASN A 448 30.32 -1.35 27.45
N GLN A 449 30.70 -2.52 27.98
CA GLN A 449 31.66 -3.41 27.32
C GLN A 449 31.18 -3.86 25.94
N ALA A 450 29.91 -4.25 25.82
CA ALA A 450 29.32 -4.63 24.54
C ALA A 450 29.27 -3.47 23.53
N ILE A 451 29.01 -2.23 23.99
CA ILE A 451 29.10 -1.01 23.17
C ILE A 451 30.53 -0.79 22.68
N ASP A 452 31.51 -0.88 23.57
CA ASP A 452 32.91 -0.67 23.21
C ASP A 452 33.37 -1.68 22.16
N LEU A 453 32.92 -2.93 22.26
CA LEU A 453 33.17 -3.98 21.26
C LEU A 453 32.42 -3.72 19.95
N ALA A 454 31.12 -3.40 20.02
CA ALA A 454 30.26 -3.21 18.85
C ALA A 454 30.69 -2.04 17.96
N PHE A 455 31.26 -0.99 18.56
CA PHE A 455 31.54 0.29 17.91
C PHE A 455 33.02 0.67 17.94
N LYS A 456 33.92 -0.32 18.07
CA LYS A 456 35.38 -0.11 18.03
C LYS A 456 35.90 0.39 16.66
N ALA A 457 35.14 0.14 15.59
CA ALA A 457 35.52 0.46 14.23
C ALA A 457 35.58 1.97 13.94
N GLU A 458 36.21 2.34 12.83
CA GLU A 458 36.22 3.72 12.34
C GLU A 458 34.79 4.24 12.12
N GLY A 459 34.50 5.44 12.62
CA GLY A 459 33.14 6.01 12.65
C GLY A 459 32.24 5.51 13.79
N GLY A 460 32.66 4.47 14.54
CA GLY A 460 31.88 3.91 15.64
C GLY A 460 31.81 4.77 16.90
N VAL A 461 32.79 5.67 17.14
CA VAL A 461 32.85 6.52 18.35
C VAL A 461 31.58 7.36 18.55
N THR A 462 31.01 7.89 17.47
CA THR A 462 29.76 8.66 17.53
C THR A 462 28.60 7.77 17.97
N TYR A 463 28.48 6.58 17.38
CA TYR A 463 27.44 5.61 17.77
C TYR A 463 27.62 5.10 19.20
N ALA A 464 28.86 4.87 19.65
CA ALA A 464 29.15 4.50 21.03
C ALA A 464 28.71 5.59 22.02
N THR A 465 28.97 6.85 21.68
CA THR A 465 28.58 8.00 22.51
C THR A 465 27.06 8.12 22.59
N LEU A 466 26.37 8.04 21.46
CA LEU A 466 24.91 8.06 21.40
C LEU A 466 24.29 6.86 22.13
N ALA A 467 24.85 5.66 21.95
CA ALA A 467 24.39 4.44 22.60
C ALA A 467 24.44 4.55 24.13
N ARG A 468 25.53 5.11 24.68
CA ARG A 468 25.65 5.34 26.13
C ARG A 468 24.63 6.37 26.63
N ALA A 469 24.37 7.42 25.85
CA ALA A 469 23.38 8.43 26.19
C ALA A 469 21.94 7.89 26.21
N VAL A 470 21.64 6.83 25.46
CA VAL A 470 20.32 6.19 25.43
C VAL A 470 20.10 5.21 26.61
N ILE A 471 21.17 4.75 27.26
CA ILE A 471 21.10 3.82 28.41
C ILE A 471 21.01 4.57 29.74
N GLN A 472 21.62 5.75 29.83
CA GLN A 472 21.54 6.64 30.99
C GLN A 472 20.15 7.27 31.09
#